data_AF-E9I175-F1
#
_entry.id   AF-E9I175-F1
#
_cell.length_a   1.000
_cell.length_b   1.000
_cell.length_c   1.000
_cell.angle_alpha   90.00
_cell.angle_beta   90.00
_cell.angle_gamma   90.00
#
_symmetry.space_group_name_H-M   'P 1'
#
loop_
_entity.id
_entity.type
_entity.pdbx_description
1 polymer ?
#
loop_
_entity_poly.entity_id
_entity_poly.type
_entity_poly.pdbx_seq_one_letter_code
_entity_poly.pdbx_strand_id
1 'polypeptide(L)'
;MANSAVVSHIVLLWVWICLATGSTGAAFSLEEEFLHLKENYIQMKQVVKNLESKVTELEAKVKQQDSLLTSLLREKNERTAATGFDSIPISTNQSAVAINGSLPSSCSDLRMMGHIWSGFYSVMGSAMMESVYCDFTKLPDYAGFQKWIGYADVKSTPVYFFVQTSNNSPANYPGPINFSTALLNV
;
A
#
# COMPACT_ATOMS: atom_id res chain seq x y z
N MET A 1 7.45 -90.26 -52.79
CA MET A 1 7.43 -89.75 -51.39
C MET A 1 8.29 -88.49 -51.23
N ALA A 2 8.28 -87.56 -52.20
CA ALA A 2 9.08 -86.32 -52.13
C ALA A 2 8.21 -85.06 -51.88
N ASN A 3 6.91 -85.11 -52.19
CA ASN A 3 6.05 -83.92 -52.14
C ASN A 3 5.52 -83.60 -50.74
N SER A 4 5.40 -84.57 -49.82
CA SER A 4 4.91 -84.32 -48.46
C SER A 4 5.94 -83.59 -47.58
N ALA A 5 7.23 -83.89 -47.75
CA ALA A 5 8.31 -83.25 -47.02
C ALA A 5 8.48 -81.77 -47.42
N VAL A 6 8.38 -81.47 -48.72
CA VAL A 6 8.49 -80.10 -49.25
C VAL A 6 7.35 -79.22 -48.74
N VAL A 7 6.12 -79.74 -48.70
CA VAL A 7 4.97 -79.00 -48.16
C VAL A 7 5.13 -78.75 -46.66
N SER A 8 5.63 -79.72 -45.90
CA SER A 8 5.89 -79.56 -44.46
C SER A 8 6.95 -78.50 -44.16
N HIS A 9 8.04 -78.46 -44.96
CA HIS A 9 9.07 -77.43 -44.82
C HIS A 9 8.59 -76.03 -45.21
N ILE A 10 7.74 -75.92 -46.23
CA ILE A 10 7.14 -74.63 -46.62
C ILE A 10 6.22 -74.11 -45.51
N VAL A 11 5.39 -74.98 -44.91
CA VAL A 11 4.52 -74.59 -43.79
C VAL A 11 5.34 -74.17 -42.57
N LEU A 12 6.42 -74.88 -42.26
CA LEU A 12 7.34 -74.51 -41.18
C LEU A 12 8.03 -73.17 -41.43
N LEU A 13 8.39 -72.87 -42.68
CA LEU A 13 8.94 -71.57 -43.08
C LEU A 13 7.93 -70.44 -42.92
N TRP A 14 6.67 -70.65 -43.32
CA TRP A 14 5.61 -69.65 -43.10
C TRP A 14 5.32 -69.42 -41.63
N VAL A 15 5.32 -70.47 -40.80
CA VAL A 15 5.18 -70.35 -39.34
C VAL A 15 6.36 -69.61 -38.73
N TRP A 16 7.58 -69.86 -39.19
CA TRP A 16 8.78 -69.12 -38.75
C TRP A 16 8.76 -67.65 -39.16
N ILE A 17 8.26 -67.34 -40.37
CA ILE A 17 8.08 -65.95 -40.83
C ILE A 17 7.03 -65.23 -39.98
N CYS A 18 5.91 -65.90 -39.66
CA CYS A 18 4.87 -65.34 -38.77
C CYS A 18 5.35 -65.19 -37.32
N LEU A 19 6.24 -66.08 -36.84
CA LEU A 19 6.79 -66.02 -35.49
C LEU A 19 7.91 -64.98 -35.35
N ALA A 20 8.69 -64.75 -36.41
CA ALA A 20 9.72 -63.70 -36.46
C ALA A 20 9.14 -62.29 -36.71
N THR A 21 7.95 -62.19 -37.30
CA THR A 21 7.21 -60.91 -37.45
C THR A 21 6.18 -60.66 -36.34
N GLY A 22 6.00 -61.60 -35.42
CA GLY A 22 5.12 -61.49 -34.24
C GLY A 22 5.63 -60.55 -33.14
N SER A 23 6.78 -59.90 -33.30
CA SER A 23 7.25 -58.84 -32.41
C SER A 23 6.97 -57.47 -33.02
N THR A 24 5.69 -57.09 -33.05
CA THR A 24 5.22 -55.69 -33.12
C THR A 24 5.58 -54.96 -31.81
N GLY A 25 6.87 -54.91 -31.46
CA GLY A 25 7.37 -54.19 -30.28
C GLY A 25 7.57 -52.69 -30.52
N ALA A 26 7.63 -52.23 -31.78
CA ALA A 26 7.81 -50.83 -32.14
C ALA A 26 6.48 -50.07 -32.34
N ALA A 27 5.36 -50.77 -32.57
CA ALA A 27 4.05 -50.15 -32.75
C ALA A 27 3.46 -49.64 -31.42
N PHE A 28 3.73 -50.32 -30.30
CA PHE A 28 3.22 -49.93 -28.99
C PHE A 28 3.88 -48.65 -28.44
N SER A 29 5.19 -48.46 -28.66
CA SER A 29 5.91 -47.28 -28.14
C SER A 29 5.51 -45.97 -28.83
N LEU A 30 5.20 -46.00 -30.13
CA LEU A 30 4.77 -44.81 -30.88
C LEU A 30 3.33 -44.41 -30.53
N GLU A 31 2.47 -45.39 -30.25
CA GLU A 31 1.09 -45.19 -29.80
C GLU A 31 1.05 -44.48 -28.44
N GLU A 32 1.95 -44.86 -27.53
CA GLU A 32 2.06 -44.28 -26.18
C GLU A 32 2.53 -42.82 -26.22
N GLU A 33 3.51 -42.48 -27.06
CA GLU A 33 3.92 -41.09 -27.28
C GLU A 33 2.82 -40.25 -27.93
N PHE A 34 2.06 -40.81 -28.87
CA PHE A 34 0.94 -40.12 -29.51
C PHE A 34 -0.21 -39.85 -28.52
N LEU A 35 -0.50 -40.82 -27.64
CA LEU A 35 -1.48 -40.66 -26.56
C LEU A 35 -1.02 -39.60 -25.55
N HIS A 36 0.26 -39.62 -25.16
CA HIS A 36 0.83 -38.64 -24.25
C HIS A 36 0.83 -37.21 -24.84
N LEU A 37 1.14 -37.08 -26.14
CA LEU A 37 1.05 -35.81 -26.86
C LEU A 37 -0.39 -35.29 -26.91
N LYS A 38 -1.37 -36.17 -27.14
CA LYS A 38 -2.79 -35.83 -27.17
C LYS A 38 -3.29 -35.33 -25.82
N GLU A 39 -2.91 -35.99 -24.73
CA GLU A 39 -3.25 -35.56 -23.37
C GLU A 39 -2.62 -34.19 -23.04
N ASN A 40 -1.32 -34.01 -23.34
CA ASN A 40 -0.63 -32.74 -23.14
C ASN A 40 -1.25 -31.59 -23.95
N TYR A 41 -1.70 -31.87 -25.17
CA TYR A 41 -2.41 -30.89 -25.99
C TYR A 41 -3.76 -30.48 -25.38
N ILE A 42 -4.51 -31.44 -24.83
CA ILE A 42 -5.79 -31.17 -24.14
C ILE A 42 -5.54 -30.34 -22.88
N GLN A 43 -4.55 -30.72 -22.07
CA GLN A 43 -4.14 -29.97 -20.87
C GLN A 43 -3.72 -28.53 -21.23
N MET A 44 -2.89 -28.35 -22.25
CA MET A 44 -2.44 -27.03 -22.69
C MET A 44 -3.61 -26.18 -23.18
N LYS A 45 -4.54 -26.76 -23.95
CA LYS A 45 -5.75 -26.06 -24.40
C LYS A 45 -6.63 -25.61 -23.22
N GLN A 46 -6.72 -26.43 -22.19
CA GLN A 46 -7.46 -26.09 -20.97
C GLN A 46 -6.78 -24.96 -20.18
N VAL A 47 -5.45 -25.00 -20.06
CA VAL A 47 -4.67 -23.94 -19.42
C VAL A 47 -4.82 -22.62 -20.17
N VAL A 48 -4.75 -22.63 -21.50
CA VAL A 48 -4.97 -21.42 -22.32
C VAL A 48 -6.36 -20.84 -22.07
N LYS A 49 -7.41 -21.67 -22.09
CA LYS A 49 -8.78 -21.21 -21.82
C LYS A 49 -8.96 -20.63 -20.41
N ASN A 50 -8.34 -21.27 -19.41
CA ASN A 50 -8.35 -20.76 -18.04
C ASN A 50 -7.58 -19.44 -17.93
N LEU A 51 -6.45 -19.32 -18.62
CA LEU A 51 -5.64 -18.11 -18.63
C LEU A 51 -6.37 -16.95 -19.31
N GLU A 52 -7.03 -17.20 -20.45
CA GLU A 52 -7.90 -16.22 -21.13
C GLU A 52 -8.99 -15.71 -20.18
N SER A 53 -9.66 -16.61 -19.45
CA SER A 53 -10.68 -16.21 -18.49
C SER A 53 -10.12 -15.33 -17.36
N LYS A 54 -8.95 -15.67 -16.82
CA LYS A 54 -8.26 -14.86 -15.79
C LYS A 54 -7.82 -13.51 -16.33
N VAL A 55 -7.32 -13.43 -17.57
CA VAL A 55 -6.96 -12.15 -18.20
C VAL A 55 -8.18 -11.24 -18.28
N THR A 56 -9.33 -11.76 -18.74
CA THR A 56 -10.56 -10.95 -18.80
C THR A 56 -11.05 -10.50 -17.41
N GLU A 57 -10.88 -11.33 -16.38
CA GLU A 57 -11.22 -10.96 -15.00
C GLU A 57 -10.27 -9.87 -14.46
N LEU A 58 -8.97 -10.02 -14.68
CA LEU A 58 -7.97 -9.03 -14.26
C LEU A 58 -8.19 -7.69 -14.98
N GLU A 59 -8.46 -7.71 -16.28
CA GLU A 59 -8.79 -6.51 -17.05
C GLU A 59 -10.03 -5.79 -16.50
N ALA A 60 -11.06 -6.54 -16.08
CA ALA A 60 -12.24 -5.96 -15.44
C ALA A 60 -11.91 -5.30 -14.09
N LYS A 61 -11.07 -5.96 -13.26
CA LYS A 61 -10.62 -5.40 -11.97
C LYS A 61 -9.75 -4.16 -12.13
N VAL A 62 -8.87 -4.12 -13.14
CA VAL A 62 -8.07 -2.94 -13.47
C VAL A 62 -8.97 -1.78 -13.88
N LYS A 63 -9.92 -2.01 -14.79
CA LYS A 63 -10.91 -0.98 -15.19
C LYS A 63 -11.73 -0.47 -14.00
N GLN A 64 -12.10 -1.36 -13.08
CA GLN A 64 -12.80 -0.97 -11.85
C GLN A 64 -11.93 -0.08 -10.97
N GLN A 65 -10.66 -0.44 -10.77
CA GLN A 65 -9.72 0.35 -9.98
C GLN A 65 -9.46 1.73 -10.59
N ASP A 66 -9.32 1.82 -11.91
CA ASP A 66 -9.16 3.09 -12.64
C ASP A 66 -10.39 3.99 -12.49
N SER A 67 -11.59 3.41 -12.52
CA SER A 67 -12.84 4.16 -12.31
C SER A 67 -12.92 4.75 -10.89
N LEU A 68 -12.49 3.99 -9.88
CA LEU A 68 -12.44 4.44 -8.49
C LEU A 68 -11.37 5.50 -8.26
N LEU A 69 -10.20 5.35 -8.89
CA LEU A 69 -9.14 6.35 -8.84
C LEU A 69 -9.61 7.67 -9.48
N THR A 70 -10.30 7.58 -10.63
CA THR A 70 -10.85 8.75 -11.31
C THR A 70 -11.91 9.46 -10.48
N SER A 71 -12.79 8.73 -9.79
CA SER A 71 -13.81 9.32 -8.91
C SER A 71 -13.20 9.98 -7.67
N LEU A 72 -12.21 9.35 -7.03
CA LEU A 72 -11.46 9.91 -5.90
C LEU A 72 -10.66 11.16 -6.29
N LEU A 73 -10.02 11.15 -7.47
CA LEU A 73 -9.32 12.33 -7.99
C LEU A 73 -10.29 13.48 -8.30
N ARG A 74 -11.48 13.18 -8.83
CA ARG A 74 -12.53 14.19 -9.02
C ARG A 74 -13.03 14.76 -7.69
N GLU A 75 -13.30 13.93 -6.69
CA GLU A 75 -13.71 14.37 -5.35
C GLU A 75 -12.60 15.22 -4.69
N LYS A 76 -11.33 14.81 -4.83
CA LYS A 76 -10.19 15.59 -4.37
C LYS A 76 -10.11 16.92 -5.09
N ASN A 77 -10.28 16.97 -6.41
CA ASN A 77 -10.21 18.21 -7.18
C ASN A 77 -11.41 19.12 -6.92
N GLU A 78 -12.60 18.60 -6.62
CA GLU A 78 -13.74 19.40 -6.16
C GLU A 78 -13.52 19.93 -4.74
N ARG A 79 -12.93 19.13 -3.83
CA ARG A 79 -12.42 19.64 -2.54
C ARG A 79 -11.30 20.66 -2.72
N THR A 80 -10.45 20.52 -3.73
CA THR A 80 -9.34 21.43 -4.03
C THR A 80 -9.80 22.69 -4.76
N ALA A 81 -10.89 22.64 -5.52
CA ALA A 81 -11.55 23.81 -6.10
C ALA A 81 -12.41 24.54 -5.06
N ALA A 82 -12.96 23.83 -4.07
CA ALA A 82 -13.51 24.43 -2.84
C ALA A 82 -12.41 24.96 -1.90
N THR A 83 -11.18 24.48 -2.02
CA THR A 83 -9.97 25.06 -1.42
C THR A 83 -9.07 25.65 -2.50
N GLY A 84 -9.60 26.59 -3.30
CA GLY A 84 -8.78 27.44 -4.17
C GLY A 84 -7.80 28.28 -3.36
N PHE A 85 -6.75 27.64 -2.82
CA PHE A 85 -5.51 28.28 -2.40
C PHE A 85 -4.60 28.37 -3.64
N ASP A 86 -5.10 29.04 -4.68
CA ASP A 86 -4.24 29.60 -5.71
C ASP A 86 -3.61 30.84 -5.10
N SER A 87 -2.35 30.74 -4.70
CA SER A 87 -1.44 31.87 -4.43
C SER A 87 -2.06 33.14 -3.80
N ILE A 88 -3.05 32.99 -2.93
CA ILE A 88 -3.29 33.96 -1.87
C ILE A 88 -1.98 33.92 -1.10
N PRO A 89 -1.32 35.04 -0.78
CA PRO A 89 -0.31 34.99 0.27
C PRO A 89 -0.92 34.15 1.39
N ILE A 90 -0.12 33.36 2.11
CA ILE A 90 -0.54 33.03 3.47
C ILE A 90 -0.63 34.39 4.14
N SER A 91 -1.77 35.02 3.95
CA SER A 91 -2.37 36.01 4.77
C SER A 91 -2.77 35.16 5.96
N THR A 92 -1.76 34.89 6.77
CA THR A 92 -1.83 34.90 8.22
C THR A 92 -2.48 36.21 8.74
N ASN A 93 -3.40 36.84 8.00
CA ASN A 93 -4.27 37.92 8.44
C ASN A 93 -5.65 37.41 8.88
N GLN A 94 -5.84 36.09 9.03
CA GLN A 94 -6.37 35.66 10.32
C GLN A 94 -5.18 35.58 11.26
N SER A 95 -4.53 36.74 11.46
CA SER A 95 -3.86 37.00 12.71
C SER A 95 -4.86 36.52 13.74
N ALA A 96 -4.39 35.87 14.79
CA ALA A 96 -5.02 36.16 16.06
C ALA A 96 -4.99 37.69 16.15
N VAL A 97 -6.04 38.36 15.67
CA VAL A 97 -6.30 39.77 15.92
C VAL A 97 -6.67 39.70 17.37
N ALA A 98 -5.65 39.60 18.21
CA ALA A 98 -5.76 39.88 19.60
C ALA A 98 -6.31 41.29 19.62
N ILE A 99 -7.62 41.41 19.80
CA ILE A 99 -8.28 42.69 20.03
C ILE A 99 -7.52 43.21 21.27
N ASN A 100 -6.60 44.15 21.05
CA ASN A 100 -5.66 44.68 22.03
C ASN A 100 -4.60 43.72 22.61
N GLY A 101 -4.05 42.78 21.84
CA GLY A 101 -2.91 41.95 22.34
C GLY A 101 -3.28 40.94 23.45
N SER A 102 -4.58 40.74 23.70
CA SER A 102 -5.10 39.76 24.67
C SER A 102 -5.40 38.41 24.00
N LEU A 103 -5.12 37.32 24.73
CA LEU A 103 -5.42 35.95 24.30
C LEU A 103 -6.92 35.68 24.48
N PRO A 104 -7.62 35.06 23.52
CA PRO A 104 -9.06 34.77 23.66
C PRO A 104 -9.31 33.88 24.87
N SER A 105 -10.28 34.25 25.69
CA SER A 105 -10.71 33.45 26.85
C SER A 105 -11.89 32.53 26.54
N SER A 106 -12.57 32.78 25.41
CA SER A 106 -13.79 32.07 25.02
C SER A 106 -14.00 32.01 23.50
N CYS A 107 -14.94 31.15 23.09
CA CYS A 107 -15.47 31.11 21.73
C CYS A 107 -16.15 32.42 21.33
N SER A 108 -16.72 33.18 22.27
CA SER A 108 -17.27 34.51 21.98
C SER A 108 -16.17 35.47 21.55
N ASP A 109 -15.03 35.44 22.24
CA ASP A 109 -13.85 36.24 21.86
C ASP A 109 -13.35 35.84 20.49
N LEU A 110 -13.22 34.53 20.22
CA LEU A 110 -12.84 34.02 18.90
C LEU A 110 -13.79 34.50 17.80
N ARG A 111 -15.10 34.48 18.04
CA ARG A 111 -16.09 35.00 17.08
C ARG A 111 -15.96 36.50 16.86
N MET A 112 -15.72 37.29 17.91
CA MET A 112 -15.46 38.73 17.79
C MET A 112 -14.17 39.04 17.05
N MET A 113 -13.16 38.17 17.17
CA MET A 113 -11.91 38.23 16.40
C MET A 113 -12.07 37.75 14.95
N GLY A 114 -13.27 37.33 14.53
CA GLY A 114 -13.58 36.95 13.15
C GLY A 114 -13.48 35.46 12.84
N HIS A 115 -13.39 34.58 13.86
CA HIS A 115 -13.53 33.15 13.62
C HIS A 115 -14.99 32.79 13.33
N ILE A 116 -15.24 32.21 12.16
CA ILE A 116 -16.58 31.86 11.66
C ILE A 116 -16.80 30.34 11.51
N TRP A 117 -15.74 29.55 11.50
CA TRP A 117 -15.78 28.10 11.29
C TRP A 117 -15.81 27.35 12.61
N SER A 118 -16.82 26.50 12.83
CA SER A 118 -16.84 25.65 14.03
C SER A 118 -15.63 24.71 14.06
N GLY A 119 -15.06 24.48 15.24
CA GLY A 119 -13.84 23.69 15.37
C GLY A 119 -13.23 23.69 16.76
N PHE A 120 -12.05 23.07 16.87
CA PHE A 120 -11.26 23.07 18.10
C PHE A 120 -10.35 24.29 18.14
N TYR A 121 -10.39 24.99 19.26
CA TYR A 121 -9.63 26.20 19.50
C TYR A 121 -8.92 26.12 20.84
N SER A 122 -7.83 26.87 20.96
CA SER A 122 -7.15 27.06 22.23
C SER A 122 -7.53 28.42 22.81
N VAL A 123 -7.98 28.43 24.06
CA VAL A 123 -8.38 29.64 24.78
C VAL A 123 -7.66 29.73 26.12
N MET A 124 -7.50 30.94 26.64
CA MET A 124 -7.00 31.18 27.97
C MET A 124 -8.10 30.88 28.98
N GLY A 125 -7.98 29.76 29.68
CA GLY A 125 -8.87 29.42 30.79
C GLY A 125 -8.58 30.26 32.04
N SER A 126 -9.10 29.80 33.17
CA SER A 126 -8.90 30.47 34.46
C SER A 126 -7.44 30.57 34.90
N ALA A 127 -6.60 29.59 34.53
CA ALA A 127 -5.20 29.52 34.94
C ALA A 127 -4.23 29.12 33.82
N MET A 128 -4.68 28.36 32.82
CA MET A 128 -3.83 27.82 31.75
C MET A 128 -4.58 27.73 30.42
N MET A 129 -3.85 27.43 29.35
CA MET A 129 -4.43 27.21 28.03
C MET A 129 -5.33 25.97 28.03
N GLU A 130 -6.55 26.11 27.53
CA GLU A 130 -7.54 25.04 27.43
C GLU A 130 -7.88 24.79 25.97
N SER A 131 -8.20 23.55 25.63
CA SER A 131 -8.81 23.22 24.36
C SER A 131 -10.32 23.20 24.51
N VAL A 132 -10.99 23.97 23.66
CA VAL A 132 -12.45 24.05 23.59
C VAL A 132 -12.91 23.78 22.17
N TYR A 133 -14.10 23.22 22.03
CA TYR A 133 -14.80 23.16 20.76
C TYR A 133 -15.79 24.32 20.68
N CYS A 134 -15.65 25.13 19.64
CA CYS A 134 -16.55 26.24 19.34
C CYS A 134 -17.53 25.84 18.24
N ASP A 135 -18.82 25.98 18.50
CA ASP A 135 -19.88 25.81 17.51
C ASP A 135 -20.46 27.17 17.12
N PHE A 136 -19.89 27.80 16.09
CA PHE A 136 -20.32 29.13 15.62
C PHE A 136 -21.65 29.10 14.85
N THR A 137 -22.22 27.93 14.60
CA THR A 137 -23.61 27.82 14.10
C THR A 137 -24.63 28.18 15.17
N LYS A 138 -24.22 28.19 16.44
CA LYS A 138 -25.07 28.54 17.59
C LYS A 138 -24.87 29.98 18.03
N LEU A 139 -25.86 30.50 18.73
CA LEU A 139 -25.77 31.77 19.42
C LEU A 139 -24.96 31.61 20.73
N PRO A 140 -24.21 32.65 21.16
CA PRO A 140 -23.32 32.56 22.33
C PRO A 140 -23.96 32.05 23.62
N ASP A 141 -25.23 32.38 23.83
CA ASP A 141 -25.96 32.05 25.06
C ASP A 141 -26.54 30.63 25.07
N TYR A 142 -26.39 29.88 23.97
CA TYR A 142 -26.99 28.56 23.83
C TYR A 142 -26.02 27.44 24.22
N ALA A 143 -26.60 26.39 24.82
CA ALA A 143 -25.85 25.20 25.18
C ALA A 143 -25.12 24.58 23.97
N GLY A 144 -23.81 24.37 24.16
CA GLY A 144 -22.93 23.81 23.14
C GLY A 144 -22.37 24.81 22.15
N PHE A 145 -22.57 26.12 22.32
CA PHE A 145 -21.77 27.14 21.62
C PHE A 145 -20.27 27.00 21.95
N GLN A 146 -19.96 26.75 23.23
CA GLN A 146 -18.64 26.39 23.70
C GLN A 146 -18.74 25.08 24.48
N LYS A 147 -17.93 24.09 24.10
CA LYS A 147 -17.77 22.84 24.83
C LYS A 147 -16.32 22.68 25.25
N TRP A 148 -16.10 22.59 26.56
CA TRP A 148 -14.78 22.30 27.08
C TRP A 148 -14.35 20.88 26.71
N ILE A 149 -13.13 20.72 26.18
CA ILE A 149 -12.60 19.43 25.70
C ILE A 149 -11.53 18.93 26.66
N GLY A 150 -10.69 19.82 27.18
CA GLY A 150 -9.63 19.43 28.09
C GLY A 150 -8.54 20.48 28.26
N TYR A 151 -7.57 20.12 29.08
CA TYR A 151 -6.29 20.82 29.17
C TYR A 151 -5.23 20.03 28.38
N ALA A 152 -4.34 20.74 27.70
CA ALA A 152 -3.11 20.13 27.20
C ALA A 152 -2.08 20.06 28.34
N ASP A 153 -2.22 19.14 29.30
CA ASP A 153 -1.20 18.91 30.34
C ASP A 153 0.00 18.15 29.76
N VAL A 154 0.64 18.72 28.73
CA VAL A 154 1.90 18.21 28.20
C VAL A 154 3.02 18.73 29.10
N LYS A 155 3.15 18.15 30.29
CA LYS A 155 4.33 18.36 31.14
C LYS A 155 5.51 17.67 30.50
N SER A 156 6.30 18.44 29.75
CA SER A 156 7.65 18.02 29.39
C SER A 156 8.46 17.90 30.68
N THR A 157 8.94 16.70 30.98
CA THR A 157 9.94 16.50 32.02
C THR A 157 11.31 16.77 31.40
N PRO A 158 12.19 17.56 32.05
CA PRO A 158 13.55 17.73 31.56
C PRO A 158 14.23 16.37 31.46
N VAL A 159 14.63 15.97 30.26
CA VAL A 159 15.46 14.79 30.05
C VAL A 159 16.88 15.29 29.81
N TYR A 160 17.77 14.96 30.73
CA TYR A 160 19.19 15.23 30.61
C TYR A 160 19.84 14.06 29.88
N PHE A 161 20.61 14.37 28.85
CA PHE A 161 21.43 13.37 28.17
C PHE A 161 22.89 13.60 28.49
N PHE A 162 23.60 12.51 28.79
CA PHE A 162 25.04 12.52 28.99
C PHE A 162 25.72 11.96 27.75
N VAL A 163 26.73 12.67 27.24
CA VAL A 163 27.47 12.29 26.03
C VAL A 163 28.91 12.02 26.41
N GLN A 164 29.37 10.79 26.18
CA GLN A 164 30.79 10.42 26.31
C GLN A 164 31.39 10.25 24.92
N THR A 165 32.54 10.89 24.67
CA THR A 165 33.31 10.73 23.43
C THR A 165 34.54 9.89 23.71
N SER A 166 34.79 8.83 22.94
CA SER A 166 36.01 8.03 23.07
C SER A 166 37.13 8.60 22.20
N ASN A 167 37.46 9.87 22.39
CA ASN A 167 38.56 10.48 21.63
C ASN A 167 39.90 10.12 22.31
N ASN A 168 40.64 9.18 21.74
CA ASN A 168 42.08 9.01 22.00
C ASN A 168 42.93 9.91 21.08
N SER A 169 42.39 11.05 20.65
CA SER A 169 43.09 11.93 19.70
C SER A 169 44.23 12.66 20.42
N PRO A 170 45.50 12.43 20.05
CA PRO A 170 46.61 13.16 20.65
C PRO A 170 46.48 14.66 20.31
N ALA A 171 46.74 15.52 21.28
CA ALA A 171 46.50 16.97 21.23
C ALA A 171 47.20 17.75 20.09
N ASN A 172 47.99 17.09 19.22
CA ASN A 172 48.85 17.70 18.22
C ASN A 172 48.80 17.00 16.84
N TYR A 173 47.61 16.73 16.29
CA TYR A 173 47.49 16.18 14.92
C TYR A 173 47.08 17.27 13.89
N PRO A 174 47.87 17.49 12.81
CA PRO A 174 47.62 18.57 11.84
C PRO A 174 46.65 18.20 10.70
N GLY A 175 45.99 17.04 10.75
CA GLY A 175 45.01 16.61 9.74
C GLY A 175 43.55 16.96 10.07
N PRO A 176 42.61 16.74 9.13
CA PRO A 176 41.18 16.98 9.35
C PRO A 176 40.64 16.13 10.51
N ILE A 177 39.83 16.73 11.38
CA ILE A 177 39.20 16.06 12.52
C ILE A 177 38.09 15.13 11.98
N ASN A 178 38.23 13.82 12.19
CA ASN A 178 37.20 12.85 11.82
C ASN A 178 35.95 13.01 12.72
N PHE A 179 34.77 12.68 12.19
CA PHE A 179 33.57 12.56 13.01
C PHE A 179 33.74 11.43 14.03
N SER A 180 33.41 11.72 15.29
CA SER A 180 33.49 10.76 16.40
C SER A 180 32.09 10.35 16.80
N THR A 181 31.87 9.05 16.96
CA THR A 181 30.62 8.52 17.50
C THR A 181 30.62 8.68 19.02
N ALA A 182 29.49 9.10 19.57
CA ALA A 182 29.34 9.28 21.01
C ALA A 182 28.17 8.44 21.52
N LEU A 183 28.36 7.83 22.69
CA LEU A 183 27.31 7.08 23.37
C LEU A 183 26.45 8.07 24.18
N LEU A 184 25.14 7.94 24.01
CA LEU A 184 24.13 8.73 24.72
C LEU A 184 23.61 7.92 25.91
N ASN A 185 23.57 8.50 27.09
CA ASN A 185 22.96 7.92 28.30
C ASN A 185 23.63 6.61 28.75
N VAL A 186 24.95 6.63 28.98
CA VAL A 186 25.69 5.54 29.64
C VAL A 186 25.58 5.67 31.15
#